data_AF-A0AAD1X5P4-F1
#
_entry.id   AF-A0AAD1X5P4-F1
#
_cell.length_a   1.000
_cell.length_b   1.000
_cell.length_c   1.000
_cell.angle_alpha   90.00
_cell.angle_beta   90.00
_cell.angle_gamma   90.00
#
_symmetry.space_group_name_H-M   'P 1'
#
loop_
_entity.id
_entity.type
_entity.pdbx_description
1 polymer ?
#
loop_
_entity_poly.entity_id
_entity_poly.type
_entity_poly.pdbx_seq_one_letter_code
_entity_poly.pdbx_strand_id
1 'polypeptide(L)'
;MTVYVNDTVRLATLLVCSSEDEAAIYAVWANEYLKATYIRVESKRYECVNNGDDLLNYFGFTIDSLVDSLFCLLPSRSRISSNISLIKRLLHDTATTKHQCCIMEDKRPSHYGRLSSNISLHSKMVSDLTGGRNPIKLLRAIRSDI
;
A
#
# COMPACT_ATOMS: atom_id res chain seq x y z
N MET A 1 -3.39 19.62 6.63
CA MET A 1 -4.73 19.66 6.00
C MET A 1 -4.94 18.32 5.34
N THR A 2 -6.03 17.62 5.59
CA THR A 2 -6.28 16.33 4.92
C THR A 2 -6.72 16.59 3.49
N VAL A 3 -6.08 15.90 2.53
CA VAL A 3 -6.42 15.95 1.11
C VAL A 3 -6.49 14.54 0.55
N TYR A 4 -7.18 14.38 -0.57
CA TYR A 4 -7.52 13.09 -1.15
C TYR A 4 -6.99 12.97 -2.56
N VAL A 5 -6.50 11.78 -2.90
CA VAL A 5 -6.19 11.40 -4.28
C VAL A 5 -7.42 10.68 -4.82
N ASN A 6 -8.08 11.28 -5.79
CA ASN A 6 -9.37 10.81 -6.29
C ASN A 6 -9.31 10.47 -7.77
N ASP A 7 -10.03 9.43 -8.16
CA ASP A 7 -10.52 9.25 -9.52
C ASP A 7 -11.79 10.10 -9.69
N THR A 8 -11.71 11.16 -10.49
CA THR A 8 -12.83 12.08 -10.69
C THR A 8 -13.90 11.58 -11.65
N VAL A 9 -13.59 10.55 -12.47
CA VAL A 9 -14.56 9.93 -13.38
C VAL A 9 -15.42 8.93 -12.62
N ARG A 10 -14.78 8.10 -11.77
CA ARG A 10 -15.47 7.09 -10.96
C ARG A 10 -16.01 7.64 -9.65
N LEU A 11 -15.66 8.87 -9.29
CA LEU A 11 -15.96 9.47 -7.99
C LEU A 11 -15.52 8.54 -6.85
N ALA A 12 -14.25 8.15 -6.88
CA ALA A 12 -13.67 7.23 -5.91
C ALA A 12 -12.41 7.84 -5.28
N THR A 13 -12.26 7.70 -3.96
CA THR A 13 -11.05 8.09 -3.24
C THR A 13 -10.09 6.91 -3.18
N LEU A 14 -8.89 7.12 -3.74
CA LEU A 14 -7.81 6.14 -3.76
C LEU A 14 -6.98 6.23 -2.48
N LEU A 15 -6.55 7.44 -2.11
CA LEU A 15 -5.66 7.66 -0.97
C LEU A 15 -6.08 8.86 -0.14
N VAL A 16 -5.81 8.77 1.16
CA VAL A 16 -5.91 9.88 2.12
C VAL A 16 -4.49 10.36 2.46
N CYS A 17 -4.22 11.64 2.23
CA CYS A 17 -2.90 12.25 2.36
C CYS A 17 -2.91 13.41 3.36
N SER A 18 -1.76 13.66 4.00
CA SER A 18 -1.61 14.69 5.03
C SER A 18 -1.20 16.05 4.47
N SER A 19 -0.74 16.09 3.20
CA SER A 19 -0.38 17.29 2.46
C SER A 19 -0.70 17.15 0.97
N GLU A 20 -0.85 18.29 0.28
CA GLU A 20 -1.02 18.34 -1.17
C GLU A 20 0.19 17.80 -1.92
N ASP A 21 1.40 18.09 -1.45
CA ASP A 21 2.64 17.57 -2.06
C ASP A 21 2.67 16.03 -2.05
N GLU A 22 2.30 15.41 -0.92
CA GLU A 22 2.19 13.96 -0.82
C GLU A 22 1.13 13.44 -1.81
N ALA A 23 -0.06 14.05 -1.81
CA ALA A 23 -1.16 13.63 -2.68
C ALA A 23 -0.79 13.77 -4.18
N ALA A 24 -0.08 14.83 -4.54
CA ALA A 24 0.36 15.10 -5.91
C ALA A 24 1.28 14.00 -6.43
N ILE A 25 2.20 13.48 -5.61
CA ILE A 25 3.08 12.37 -5.99
C ILE A 25 2.27 11.14 -6.43
N TYR A 26 1.27 10.75 -5.65
CA TYR A 26 0.45 9.57 -5.97
C TYR A 26 -0.52 9.84 -7.12
N ALA A 27 -1.08 11.04 -7.21
CA ALA A 27 -1.93 11.41 -8.34
C ALA A 27 -1.15 11.38 -9.67
N VAL A 28 0.08 11.91 -9.67
CA VAL A 28 0.99 11.85 -10.83
C VAL A 28 1.34 10.39 -11.16
N TRP A 29 1.73 9.60 -10.16
CA TRP A 29 2.07 8.19 -10.37
C TRP A 29 0.91 7.41 -11.00
N ALA A 30 -0.31 7.56 -10.48
CA ALA A 30 -1.47 6.88 -11.03
C ALA A 30 -1.77 7.32 -12.48
N ASN A 31 -1.71 8.62 -12.75
CA ASN A 31 -1.90 9.17 -14.10
C ASN A 31 -0.82 8.69 -15.09
N GLU A 32 0.45 8.60 -14.67
CA GLU A 32 1.54 8.07 -15.49
C GLU A 32 1.29 6.62 -15.90
N TYR A 33 0.88 5.78 -14.94
CA TYR A 33 0.62 4.37 -15.20
C TYR A 33 -0.61 4.18 -16.10
N LEU A 34 -1.71 4.87 -15.78
CA LEU A 34 -2.97 4.78 -16.53
C LEU A 34 -2.95 5.54 -17.87
N LYS A 35 -1.91 6.35 -18.12
CA LYS A 35 -1.85 7.32 -19.23
C LYS A 35 -3.08 8.24 -19.23
N ALA A 36 -3.43 8.73 -18.04
CA ALA A 36 -4.65 9.45 -17.74
C ALA A 36 -4.39 10.86 -17.20
N THR A 37 -5.45 11.66 -17.07
CA THR A 37 -5.43 12.98 -16.43
C THR A 37 -6.60 13.20 -15.46
N TYR A 38 -7.32 12.14 -15.10
CA TYR A 38 -8.50 12.22 -14.24
C TYR A 38 -8.23 11.80 -12.79
N ILE A 39 -7.00 11.41 -12.45
CA ILE A 39 -6.61 11.28 -11.04
C ILE A 39 -6.18 12.66 -10.53
N ARG A 40 -6.89 13.18 -9.53
CA ARG A 40 -6.72 14.56 -9.04
C ARG A 40 -6.57 14.61 -7.53
N VAL A 41 -5.87 15.65 -7.08
CA VAL A 41 -5.83 16.02 -5.66
C VAL A 41 -7.02 16.91 -5.37
N GLU A 42 -7.84 16.53 -4.41
CA GLU A 42 -9.02 17.30 -4.01
C GLU A 42 -9.20 17.32 -2.49
N SER A 43 -9.84 18.37 -1.97
CA SER A 43 -10.25 18.45 -0.56
C SER A 43 -11.52 17.64 -0.26
N LYS A 44 -12.25 17.22 -1.30
CA LYS A 44 -13.47 16.42 -1.18
C LYS A 44 -13.13 14.94 -1.12
N ARG A 45 -13.72 14.22 -0.16
CA ARG A 45 -13.66 12.76 -0.08
C ARG A 45 -14.84 12.14 -0.83
N TYR A 46 -14.58 11.11 -1.62
CA TYR A 46 -15.58 10.23 -2.20
C TYR A 46 -15.58 8.86 -1.51
N GLU A 47 -16.31 7.90 -2.07
CA GLU A 47 -16.28 6.53 -1.59
C GLU A 47 -14.89 5.91 -1.79
N CYS A 48 -14.39 5.21 -0.78
CA CYS A 48 -13.08 4.58 -0.85
C CYS A 48 -13.13 3.32 -1.72
N VAL A 49 -12.05 3.05 -2.44
CA VAL A 49 -11.90 1.76 -3.12
C VAL A 49 -11.77 0.66 -2.07
N ASN A 50 -12.74 -0.26 -2.03
CA ASN A 50 -12.87 -1.27 -0.98
C ASN A 50 -12.02 -2.53 -1.22
N ASN A 51 -11.51 -2.72 -2.43
CA ASN A 51 -10.69 -3.88 -2.80
C ASN A 51 -9.23 -3.45 -3.03
N GLY A 52 -8.29 -4.19 -2.43
CA GLY A 52 -6.87 -3.85 -2.50
C GLY A 52 -6.26 -3.98 -3.89
N ASP A 53 -6.62 -5.00 -4.67
CA ASP A 53 -6.16 -5.14 -6.05
C ASP A 53 -6.74 -4.04 -6.94
N ASP A 54 -8.01 -3.68 -6.78
CA ASP A 54 -8.62 -2.57 -7.51
C ASP A 54 -7.92 -1.24 -7.23
N LEU A 55 -7.51 -1.01 -5.98
CA LEU A 55 -6.72 0.16 -5.61
C LEU A 55 -5.32 0.12 -6.24
N LEU A 56 -4.62 -1.01 -6.13
CA LEU A 56 -3.25 -1.15 -6.61
C LEU A 56 -3.15 -1.12 -8.13
N ASN A 57 -4.21 -1.49 -8.84
CA ASN A 57 -4.28 -1.40 -10.30
C ASN A 57 -4.13 0.03 -10.82
N TYR A 58 -4.42 1.07 -10.01
CA TYR A 58 -4.12 2.46 -10.39
C TYR A 58 -2.61 2.73 -10.47
N PHE A 59 -1.79 1.93 -9.78
CA PHE A 59 -0.35 2.11 -9.66
C PHE A 59 0.46 1.03 -10.39
N GLY A 60 -0.23 0.10 -11.07
CA GLY A 60 0.39 -0.99 -11.82
C GLY A 60 0.78 -2.21 -11.02
N PHE A 61 0.09 -2.46 -9.92
CA PHE A 61 0.31 -3.66 -9.11
C PHE A 61 -0.99 -4.41 -8.81
N THR A 62 -0.84 -5.70 -8.58
CA THR A 62 -1.68 -6.48 -7.66
C THR A 62 -1.03 -6.53 -6.28
N ILE A 63 -1.78 -6.93 -5.25
CA ILE A 63 -1.29 -7.24 -3.90
C ILE A 63 -0.06 -8.15 -4.00
N ASP A 64 -0.17 -9.23 -4.76
CA ASP A 64 0.88 -10.22 -4.88
C ASP A 64 2.15 -9.63 -5.52
N SER A 65 2.01 -8.94 -6.64
CA SER A 65 3.14 -8.34 -7.36
C SER A 65 3.86 -7.25 -6.55
N LEU A 66 3.11 -6.43 -5.79
CA LEU A 66 3.67 -5.39 -4.93
C LEU A 66 4.42 -6.02 -3.76
N VAL A 67 3.82 -7.00 -3.10
CA VAL A 67 4.45 -7.69 -1.98
C VAL A 67 5.72 -8.41 -2.45
N ASP A 68 5.66 -9.15 -3.55
CA ASP A 68 6.83 -9.86 -4.08
C ASP A 68 7.96 -8.87 -4.42
N SER A 69 7.63 -7.75 -5.08
CA SER A 69 8.60 -6.68 -5.38
C SER A 69 9.22 -6.08 -4.12
N LEU A 70 8.42 -5.83 -3.08
CA LEU A 70 8.93 -5.32 -1.79
C LEU A 70 9.85 -6.31 -1.09
N PHE A 71 9.52 -7.60 -1.13
CA PHE A 71 10.36 -8.63 -0.54
C PHE A 71 11.65 -8.86 -1.32
N CYS A 72 11.69 -8.60 -2.62
CA CYS A 72 12.94 -8.55 -3.39
C CYS A 72 13.92 -7.46 -2.88
N LEU A 73 13.43 -6.40 -2.23
CA LEU A 73 14.26 -5.33 -1.68
C LEU A 73 14.76 -5.61 -0.25
N LEU A 74 14.06 -6.48 0.47
CA LEU A 74 14.39 -6.84 1.85
C LEU A 74 15.65 -7.73 1.94
N PRO A 75 16.35 -7.81 3.07
CA PRO A 75 17.47 -8.74 3.25
C PRO A 75 17.01 -10.20 3.12
N SER A 76 17.87 -11.12 2.64
CA SER A 76 17.51 -12.52 2.37
C SER A 76 16.83 -13.23 3.54
N ARG A 77 17.25 -12.95 4.79
CA ARG A 77 16.63 -13.47 6.02
C ARG A 77 15.16 -13.10 6.21
N SER A 78 14.69 -12.03 5.56
CA SER A 78 13.31 -11.57 5.61
C SER A 78 12.46 -12.16 4.47
N ARG A 79 13.09 -12.68 3.40
CA ARG A 79 12.45 -13.25 2.19
C ARG A 79 11.93 -14.67 2.39
N ILE A 80 11.61 -15.04 3.62
CA ILE A 80 11.06 -16.35 3.94
C ILE A 80 9.63 -16.39 3.39
N SER A 81 9.26 -17.49 2.72
CA SER A 81 7.94 -17.69 2.12
C SER A 81 6.80 -17.37 3.09
N SER A 82 6.89 -17.84 4.34
CA SER A 82 5.87 -17.56 5.36
C SER A 82 5.73 -16.07 5.71
N ASN A 83 6.79 -15.25 5.59
CA ASN A 83 6.66 -13.80 5.79
C ASN A 83 5.91 -13.15 4.62
N ILE A 84 6.19 -13.60 3.39
CA ILE A 84 5.51 -13.12 2.18
C ILE A 84 4.03 -13.49 2.27
N SER A 85 3.72 -14.75 2.56
CA SER A 85 2.35 -15.25 2.73
C SER A 85 1.58 -14.50 3.81
N LEU A 86 2.22 -14.17 4.95
CA LEU A 86 1.60 -13.36 5.99
C LEU A 86 1.17 -11.98 5.49
N ILE A 87 2.04 -11.26 4.76
CA ILE A 87 1.69 -9.93 4.25
C ILE A 87 0.60 -10.03 3.19
N LYS A 88 0.68 -11.00 2.27
CA LYS A 88 -0.38 -11.26 1.28
C LYS A 88 -1.72 -11.55 1.96
N ARG A 89 -1.75 -12.42 2.96
CA ARG A 89 -2.96 -12.73 3.75
C ARG A 89 -3.53 -11.49 4.42
N LEU A 90 -2.69 -10.67 5.05
CA LEU A 90 -3.15 -9.45 5.72
C LEU A 90 -3.83 -8.47 4.78
N LEU A 91 -3.38 -8.41 3.52
CA LEU A 91 -3.90 -7.49 2.50
C LEU A 91 -5.13 -8.04 1.79
N HIS A 92 -5.20 -9.36 1.58
CA HIS A 92 -6.37 -10.04 0.99
C HIS A 92 -7.53 -10.19 2.00
N ASP A 93 -7.23 -10.45 3.27
CA ASP A 93 -8.21 -10.60 4.35
C ASP A 93 -8.07 -9.46 5.36
N THR A 94 -8.71 -8.35 5.04
CA THR A 94 -8.71 -7.14 5.87
C THR A 94 -9.61 -7.25 7.11
N ALA A 95 -10.54 -8.21 7.14
CA ALA A 95 -11.46 -8.42 8.26
C ALA A 95 -10.77 -9.18 9.42
N THR A 96 -9.87 -10.10 9.10
CA THR A 96 -9.15 -10.89 10.10
C THR A 96 -8.07 -10.08 10.79
N THR A 97 -7.96 -10.20 12.11
CA THR A 97 -6.96 -9.46 12.90
C THR A 97 -5.52 -9.89 12.57
N LYS A 98 -4.54 -9.00 12.80
CA LYS A 98 -3.11 -9.31 12.61
C LYS A 98 -2.67 -10.54 13.40
N HIS A 99 -3.20 -10.68 14.62
CA HIS A 99 -2.94 -11.80 15.51
C HIS A 99 -3.40 -13.13 14.88
N GLN A 100 -4.64 -13.17 14.40
CA GLN A 100 -5.20 -14.35 13.74
C GLN A 100 -4.45 -14.68 12.45
N CYS A 101 -4.13 -13.68 11.62
CA CYS A 101 -3.33 -13.90 10.41
C CYS A 101 -1.95 -14.51 10.71
N CYS A 102 -1.30 -14.09 11.80
CA CYS A 102 -0.04 -14.70 12.24
C CYS A 102 -0.23 -16.18 12.62
N ILE A 103 -1.29 -16.51 13.35
CA ILE A 103 -1.58 -17.90 13.74
C ILE A 103 -1.85 -18.77 12.51
N MET A 104 -2.62 -18.27 11.54
CA MET A 104 -2.94 -18.99 10.31
C MET A 104 -1.71 -19.24 9.41
N GLU A 105 -0.63 -18.49 9.63
CA GLU A 105 0.65 -18.59 8.90
C GLU A 105 1.75 -19.23 9.76
N ASP A 106 1.36 -19.96 10.80
CA ASP A 106 2.27 -20.66 11.74
C ASP A 106 3.34 -19.74 12.36
N LYS A 107 2.95 -18.50 12.69
CA LYS A 107 3.82 -17.49 13.28
C LYS A 107 3.35 -17.07 14.67
N ARG A 108 4.32 -16.61 15.47
CA ARG A 108 4.03 -15.97 16.76
C ARG A 108 3.24 -14.67 16.52
N PRO A 109 2.24 -14.36 17.34
CA PRO A 109 1.45 -13.13 17.20
C PRO A 109 2.25 -11.82 17.22
N SER A 110 3.42 -11.81 17.85
CA SER A 110 4.33 -10.66 17.91
C SER A 110 5.23 -10.52 16.68
N HIS A 111 5.25 -11.50 15.77
CA HIS A 111 6.15 -11.53 14.62
C HIS A 111 5.93 -10.36 13.66
N TYR A 112 4.68 -9.91 13.52
CA TYR A 112 4.29 -8.85 12.61
C TYR A 112 5.05 -7.53 12.83
N GLY A 113 5.24 -7.12 14.09
CA GLY A 113 5.84 -5.81 14.40
C GLY A 113 7.24 -5.64 13.81
N ARG A 114 8.08 -6.67 13.90
CA ARG A 114 9.43 -6.64 13.32
C ARG A 114 9.41 -6.62 11.79
N LEU A 115 8.49 -7.37 11.19
CA LEU A 115 8.35 -7.44 9.73
C LEU A 115 7.87 -6.10 9.16
N SER A 116 6.84 -5.49 9.77
CA SER A 116 6.33 -4.17 9.38
C SER A 116 7.39 -3.08 9.46
N SER A 117 8.20 -3.05 10.53
CA SER A 117 9.30 -2.08 10.64
C SER A 117 10.33 -2.22 9.52
N ASN A 118 10.67 -3.46 9.14
CA ASN A 118 11.59 -3.70 8.03
C ASN A 118 10.99 -3.26 6.69
N ILE A 119 9.72 -3.58 6.43
CA ILE A 119 9.02 -3.16 5.20
C ILE A 119 8.95 -1.63 5.14
N SER A 120 8.60 -0.97 6.25
CA SER A 120 8.53 0.48 6.35
C SER A 120 9.88 1.14 6.05
N LEU A 121 10.97 0.60 6.60
CA LEU A 121 12.32 1.09 6.35
C LEU A 121 12.69 1.02 4.86
N HIS A 122 12.47 -0.12 4.22
CA HIS A 122 12.83 -0.30 2.80
C HIS A 122 11.89 0.49 1.88
N SER A 123 10.61 0.62 2.24
CA SER A 123 9.67 1.46 1.51
C SER A 123 10.04 2.95 1.59
N LYS A 124 10.59 3.40 2.74
CA LYS A 124 11.19 4.73 2.85
C LYS A 124 12.39 4.90 1.92
N MET A 125 13.28 3.91 1.83
CA MET A 125 14.41 3.97 0.89
C MET A 125 13.93 4.08 -0.56
N VAL A 126 12.88 3.34 -0.94
CA VAL A 126 12.25 3.47 -2.28
C VAL A 126 11.72 4.89 -2.47
N SER A 127 11.00 5.42 -1.48
CA SER A 127 10.50 6.79 -1.49
C SER A 127 11.61 7.81 -1.73
N ASP A 128 12.73 7.69 -1.03
CA ASP A 128 13.88 8.62 -1.15
C ASP A 128 14.51 8.57 -2.56
N LEU A 129 14.49 7.40 -3.22
CA LEU A 129 15.04 7.22 -4.57
C LEU A 129 14.07 7.63 -5.70
N THR A 130 12.76 7.63 -5.44
CA THR A 130 11.72 7.79 -6.46
C THR A 130 10.99 9.13 -6.37
N GLY A 131 11.51 10.07 -5.58
CA GLY A 131 10.88 11.37 -5.38
C GLY A 131 9.58 11.30 -4.58
N GLY A 132 9.48 10.35 -3.63
CA GLY A 132 8.37 10.27 -2.68
C GLY A 132 7.38 9.12 -2.90
N ARG A 133 7.58 8.25 -3.90
CA ARG A 133 6.68 7.11 -4.15
C ARG A 133 6.92 6.03 -3.10
N ASN A 134 6.15 6.07 -2.02
CA ASN A 134 6.32 5.19 -0.88
C ASN A 134 5.33 4.01 -0.91
N PRO A 135 5.78 2.77 -1.18
CA PRO A 135 4.89 1.61 -1.23
C PRO A 135 4.09 1.35 0.05
N ILE A 136 4.62 1.73 1.22
CA ILE A 136 3.91 1.51 2.49
C ILE A 136 2.59 2.27 2.55
N LYS A 137 2.47 3.39 1.83
CA LYS A 137 1.24 4.17 1.74
C LYS A 137 0.15 3.38 1.04
N LEU A 138 0.51 2.66 -0.03
CA LEU A 138 -0.42 1.82 -0.78
C LEU A 138 -0.89 0.65 0.09
N LEU A 139 0.03 -0.01 0.80
CA LEU A 139 -0.34 -1.09 1.74
C LEU A 139 -1.29 -0.59 2.84
N ARG A 140 -1.01 0.60 3.40
CA ARG A 140 -1.84 1.21 4.46
C ARG A 140 -3.20 1.71 3.97
N ALA A 141 -3.32 2.02 2.70
CA ALA A 141 -4.60 2.38 2.10
C ALA A 141 -5.53 1.16 1.97
N ILE A 142 -4.97 -0.03 1.76
CA ILE A 142 -5.71 -1.30 1.84
C ILE A 142 -6.03 -1.63 3.30
N ARG A 143 -5.02 -1.51 4.17
CA ARG A 143 -5.13 -1.90 5.57
C ARG A 143 -4.30 -0.99 6.48
N SER A 144 -4.99 -0.11 7.20
CA SER A 144 -4.39 1.01 7.95
C SER A 144 -3.47 0.59 9.09
N ASP A 145 -3.64 -0.61 9.65
CA ASP A 145 -2.85 -1.12 10.77
C ASP A 145 -1.56 -1.85 10.33
N ILE A 146 -1.21 -1.76 9.04
CA ILE A 146 0.06 -2.28 8.51
C ILE A 146 1.26 -1.41 8.88
#